data_AF-A0A7Y6ZKV3-F1
#
_entry.id   AF-A0A7Y6ZKV3-F1
#
_cell.length_a   1.000
_cell.length_b   1.000
_cell.length_c   1.000
_cell.angle_alpha   90.00
_cell.angle_beta   90.00
_cell.angle_gamma   90.00
#
_symmetry.space_group_name_H-M   'P 1'
#
loop_
_entity.id
_entity.type
_entity.pdbx_description
1 polymer ?
#
loop_
_entity_poly.entity_id
_entity_poly.type
_entity_poly.pdbx_seq_one_letter_code
_entity_poly.pdbx_strand_id
1 'polypeptide(L)'
;MINKYLLTSVVVCLFAFSVAQAQKLTITANHSDAKFILLNDYDDSEMQELGMGTIEYKLEKDSRNRIKITKPGFQPVIKEYNKDLKWDKDQRVSLDARRVEISAEPYDADIFVDGRNIGKKAIYLVIEKDRFHTVEVKKAGFAPLSKTYYNSPDRETPPIKDYFELKDRQVRLEVLPADGVVTANGVSMGRGNQDINVPLGECVTVTVNKDGYVEYTKVFCNKPDTDPEPPTREQALLADRLVKITTNPADAIIEIGGKTVGTGSYDLKVPSNGSVEVRVMKDGYVRYTKNYYNQSNMQEPPVTDYIEMAVDEAYTSSVSSDLANVRITVPVNSQYSPEEAWRILSSIITRYFDILETVDFNTGYLTTSWQVENFASSVIRTRVIVSSGGNSDQLAYAVKLISQEAYLDGRNQVTVKDDEKFEDWSRILKKYEGLIQEIQARLQ
;
A
#
# COMPACT_ATOMS: atom_id res chain seq x y z
N MET A 1 -74.91 8.70 -117.22
CA MET A 1 -75.37 10.10 -117.05
C MET A 1 -74.87 10.57 -115.68
N ILE A 2 -73.97 11.56 -115.65
CA ILE A 2 -73.77 12.66 -114.66
C ILE A 2 -74.33 12.38 -113.23
N ASN A 3 -73.61 12.44 -112.10
CA ASN A 3 -73.00 13.63 -111.50
C ASN A 3 -72.14 13.32 -110.23
N LYS A 4 -71.29 14.29 -109.86
CA LYS A 4 -70.40 14.37 -108.67
C LYS A 4 -71.15 14.35 -107.33
N TYR A 5 -70.50 13.96 -106.23
CA TYR A 5 -70.13 14.84 -105.09
C TYR A 5 -69.17 14.14 -104.11
N LEU A 6 -68.22 14.95 -103.64
CA LEU A 6 -67.16 14.70 -102.67
C LEU A 6 -67.73 14.85 -101.24
N LEU A 7 -67.43 13.95 -100.29
CA LEU A 7 -67.44 14.32 -98.88
C LEU A 7 -66.47 13.46 -98.04
N THR A 8 -65.55 14.16 -97.41
CA THR A 8 -64.53 13.79 -96.43
C THR A 8 -65.08 12.97 -95.25
N SER A 9 -64.41 11.85 -94.93
CA SER A 9 -64.62 11.11 -93.68
C SER A 9 -63.45 11.35 -92.72
N VAL A 10 -63.77 11.94 -91.58
CA VAL A 10 -62.88 12.27 -90.45
C VAL A 10 -62.49 10.98 -89.73
N VAL A 11 -61.19 10.75 -89.57
CA VAL A 11 -60.64 9.70 -88.69
C VAL A 11 -60.73 10.21 -87.25
N VAL A 12 -61.60 9.61 -86.44
CA VAL A 12 -61.68 9.83 -85.00
C VAL A 12 -60.63 8.94 -84.33
N CYS A 13 -59.48 9.51 -83.97
CA CYS A 13 -58.54 8.90 -83.04
C CYS A 13 -59.15 8.93 -81.62
N LEU A 14 -59.64 7.77 -81.14
CA LEU A 14 -59.94 7.55 -79.74
C LEU A 14 -58.62 7.55 -78.94
N PHE A 15 -58.27 8.68 -78.35
CA PHE A 15 -57.34 8.72 -77.22
C PHE A 15 -58.06 8.13 -76.00
N ALA A 16 -57.72 6.90 -75.64
CA ALA A 16 -58.04 6.34 -74.34
C ALA A 16 -57.22 7.11 -73.28
N PHE A 17 -57.79 8.18 -72.73
CA PHE A 17 -57.30 8.76 -71.49
C PHE A 17 -57.54 7.74 -70.38
N SER A 18 -56.52 6.97 -70.01
CA SER A 18 -56.48 6.32 -68.72
C SER A 18 -56.45 7.43 -67.67
N VAL A 19 -57.61 7.77 -67.11
CA VAL A 19 -57.68 8.63 -65.93
C VAL A 19 -56.97 7.84 -64.83
N ALA A 20 -55.72 8.21 -64.55
CA ALA A 20 -55.00 7.71 -63.40
C ALA A 20 -55.84 8.08 -62.17
N GLN A 21 -56.56 7.10 -61.62
CA GLN A 21 -57.37 7.28 -60.43
C GLN A 21 -56.48 7.86 -59.33
N ALA A 22 -56.92 8.97 -58.74
CA ALA A 22 -56.23 9.57 -57.62
C ALA A 22 -56.24 8.59 -56.44
N GLN A 23 -55.11 7.94 -56.17
CA GLN A 23 -54.97 7.07 -55.02
C GLN A 23 -54.86 7.93 -53.76
N LYS A 24 -55.86 7.83 -52.90
CA LYS A 24 -55.94 8.54 -51.63
C LYS A 24 -55.87 7.51 -50.49
N LEU A 25 -54.91 7.70 -49.59
CA LEU A 25 -54.65 6.82 -48.45
C LEU A 25 -55.11 7.49 -47.16
N THR A 26 -55.67 6.71 -46.25
CA THR A 26 -55.89 7.07 -44.86
C THR A 26 -54.77 6.43 -44.06
N ILE A 27 -53.90 7.23 -43.46
CA ILE A 27 -52.71 6.74 -42.74
C ILE A 27 -52.89 7.05 -41.25
N THR A 28 -52.89 6.02 -40.41
CA THR A 28 -53.13 6.11 -38.96
C THR A 28 -51.90 5.64 -38.18
N ALA A 29 -51.45 6.44 -37.22
CA ALA A 29 -50.44 6.06 -36.25
C ALA A 29 -51.08 5.39 -35.03
N ASN A 30 -50.33 4.52 -34.35
CA ASN A 30 -50.75 3.94 -33.05
C ASN A 30 -50.78 4.96 -31.90
N HIS A 31 -50.28 6.18 -32.10
CA HIS A 31 -50.35 7.30 -31.16
C HIS A 31 -51.09 8.48 -31.79
N SER A 32 -52.12 9.00 -31.13
CA SER A 32 -52.98 10.07 -31.65
C SER A 32 -52.28 11.43 -31.78
N ASP A 33 -51.19 11.63 -31.05
CA ASP A 33 -50.33 12.83 -31.03
C ASP A 33 -49.09 12.69 -31.93
N ALA A 34 -48.94 11.59 -32.67
CA ALA A 34 -47.85 11.45 -33.64
C ALA A 34 -48.07 12.39 -34.84
N LYS A 35 -47.05 13.17 -35.19
CA LYS A 35 -47.06 14.08 -36.34
C LYS A 35 -46.70 13.35 -37.63
N PHE A 36 -47.39 13.69 -38.71
CA PHE A 36 -47.08 13.28 -40.07
C PHE A 36 -46.52 14.46 -40.85
N ILE A 37 -45.34 14.28 -41.43
CA ILE A 37 -44.60 15.31 -42.15
C ILE A 37 -44.20 14.76 -43.52
N LEU A 38 -44.61 15.43 -44.59
CA LEU A 38 -44.15 15.14 -45.94
C LEU A 38 -42.70 15.62 -46.08
N LEU A 39 -41.83 14.74 -46.56
CA LEU A 39 -40.42 15.01 -46.80
C LEU A 39 -40.18 15.34 -48.28
N ASN A 40 -39.04 15.97 -48.55
CA ASN A 40 -38.56 16.14 -49.91
C ASN A 40 -38.21 14.78 -50.57
N ASP A 41 -38.38 14.73 -51.88
CA ASP A 41 -38.13 13.53 -52.68
C ASP A 41 -36.66 13.25 -52.93
N TYR A 42 -35.74 14.07 -52.45
CA TYR A 42 -34.29 13.88 -52.66
C TYR A 42 -33.53 13.69 -51.35
N ASP A 43 -34.05 14.21 -50.24
CA ASP A 43 -33.43 14.15 -48.92
C ASP A 43 -34.48 14.13 -47.79
N ASP A 44 -34.04 14.00 -46.54
CA ASP A 44 -34.93 13.91 -45.37
C ASP A 44 -35.39 15.28 -44.84
N SER A 45 -35.27 16.35 -45.63
CA SER A 45 -35.74 17.67 -45.21
C SER A 45 -37.26 17.75 -45.24
N GLU A 46 -37.82 18.48 -44.26
CA GLU A 46 -39.26 18.57 -44.04
C GLU A 46 -39.87 19.58 -45.02
N MET A 47 -40.90 19.15 -45.77
CA MET A 47 -41.59 19.98 -46.76
C MET A 47 -42.90 20.54 -46.23
N GLN A 48 -43.74 19.69 -45.62
CA GLN A 48 -45.07 20.09 -45.17
C GLN A 48 -45.56 19.21 -44.01
N GLU A 49 -46.06 19.82 -42.92
CA GLU A 49 -46.81 19.09 -41.90
C GLU A 49 -48.21 18.74 -42.44
N LEU A 50 -48.56 17.45 -42.41
CA LEU A 50 -49.80 16.90 -42.96
C LEU A 50 -50.91 16.76 -41.92
N GLY A 51 -50.56 16.62 -40.64
CA GLY A 51 -51.50 16.46 -39.53
C GLY A 51 -50.97 15.56 -38.40
N MET A 52 -51.86 15.16 -37.48
CA MET A 52 -51.54 14.32 -36.32
C MET A 52 -52.49 13.13 -36.20
N GLY A 53 -51.97 12.00 -35.71
CA GLY A 53 -52.73 10.79 -35.38
C GLY A 53 -53.25 10.03 -36.60
N THR A 54 -54.09 10.65 -37.41
CA THR A 54 -54.56 10.12 -38.71
C THR A 54 -54.61 11.23 -39.75
N ILE A 55 -54.11 10.93 -40.94
CA ILE A 55 -54.17 11.83 -42.10
C ILE A 55 -54.84 11.17 -43.30
N GLU A 56 -55.44 11.98 -44.16
CA GLU A 56 -55.82 11.56 -45.51
C GLU A 56 -54.86 12.20 -46.51
N TYR A 57 -54.09 11.39 -47.22
CA TYR A 57 -53.07 11.85 -48.15
C TYR A 57 -53.35 11.35 -49.56
N LYS A 58 -53.39 12.27 -50.53
CA LYS A 58 -53.51 11.95 -51.95
C LYS A 58 -52.11 11.80 -52.52
N LEU A 59 -51.81 10.65 -53.12
CA LEU A 59 -50.50 10.42 -53.70
C LEU A 59 -50.27 11.32 -54.91
N GLU A 60 -49.15 12.04 -54.88
CA GLU A 60 -48.73 12.92 -55.96
C GLU A 60 -48.00 12.14 -57.05
N LYS A 61 -48.25 12.54 -58.29
CA LYS A 61 -47.61 11.93 -59.45
C LYS A 61 -46.15 12.38 -59.50
N ASP A 62 -45.27 11.50 -59.96
CA ASP A 62 -43.85 11.81 -60.13
C ASP A 62 -43.13 12.17 -58.81
N SER A 63 -43.68 11.72 -57.67
CA SER A 63 -43.13 11.89 -56.32
C SER A 63 -42.90 10.55 -55.62
N ARG A 64 -41.90 10.48 -54.73
CA ARG A 64 -41.68 9.31 -53.86
C ARG A 64 -42.67 9.27 -52.69
N ASN A 65 -43.43 10.35 -52.46
CA ASN A 65 -44.47 10.44 -51.43
C ASN A 65 -43.94 9.98 -50.05
N ARG A 66 -42.83 10.59 -49.63
CA ARG A 66 -42.08 10.19 -48.42
C ARG A 66 -42.67 10.87 -47.20
N ILE A 67 -43.25 10.10 -46.29
CA ILE A 67 -43.91 10.62 -45.09
C ILE A 67 -43.13 10.17 -43.86
N LYS A 68 -42.68 11.14 -43.07
CA LYS A 68 -42.06 10.95 -41.75
C LYS A 68 -43.14 11.02 -40.67
N ILE A 69 -43.20 9.98 -39.86
CA ILE A 69 -44.07 9.90 -38.69
C ILE A 69 -43.17 10.06 -37.46
N THR A 70 -43.46 11.05 -36.63
CA THR A 70 -42.62 11.41 -35.48
C THR A 70 -43.44 11.68 -34.23
N LYS A 71 -42.90 11.26 -33.08
CA LYS A 71 -43.44 11.53 -31.75
C LYS A 71 -42.28 11.71 -30.77
N PRO A 72 -42.27 12.73 -29.90
CA PRO A 72 -41.22 12.89 -28.90
C PRO A 72 -41.02 11.61 -28.06
N GLY A 73 -39.77 11.17 -27.93
CA GLY A 73 -39.38 9.95 -27.22
C GLY A 73 -39.53 8.64 -28.01
N PHE A 74 -39.95 8.69 -29.27
CA PHE A 74 -40.02 7.53 -30.16
C PHE A 74 -39.06 7.67 -31.34
N GLN A 75 -38.59 6.54 -31.86
CA GLN A 75 -37.82 6.51 -33.09
C GLN A 75 -38.72 6.92 -34.26
N PRO A 76 -38.37 7.96 -35.03
CA PRO A 76 -39.16 8.34 -36.20
C PRO A 76 -39.16 7.24 -37.26
N VAL A 77 -40.29 7.08 -37.94
CA VAL A 77 -40.47 6.11 -39.03
C VAL A 77 -40.73 6.87 -40.31
N ILE A 78 -40.01 6.55 -41.38
CA ILE A 78 -40.26 7.09 -42.73
C ILE A 78 -40.91 6.00 -43.57
N LYS A 79 -42.01 6.34 -44.23
CA LYS A 79 -42.72 5.49 -45.19
C LYS A 79 -42.73 6.16 -46.57
N GLU A 80 -42.52 5.37 -47.61
CA GLU A 80 -42.59 5.84 -49.01
C GLU A 80 -43.76 5.15 -49.71
N TYR A 81 -44.60 5.93 -50.38
CA TYR A 81 -45.81 5.44 -51.02
C TYR A 81 -45.76 5.70 -52.53
N ASN A 82 -45.07 4.84 -53.28
CA ASN A 82 -45.01 4.97 -54.73
C ASN A 82 -46.42 4.85 -55.35
N LYS A 83 -46.87 5.90 -56.04
CA LYS A 83 -48.19 6.00 -56.67
C LYS A 83 -48.45 4.96 -57.76
N ASP A 84 -47.40 4.43 -58.38
CA ASP A 84 -47.54 3.40 -59.42
C ASP A 84 -47.87 2.01 -58.85
N LEU A 85 -47.82 1.86 -57.51
CA LEU A 85 -48.16 0.63 -56.81
C LEU A 85 -49.58 0.67 -56.24
N LYS A 86 -50.24 -0.48 -56.21
CA LYS A 86 -51.52 -0.63 -55.51
C LYS A 86 -51.28 -0.73 -54.00
N TRP A 87 -51.90 0.16 -53.25
CA TRP A 87 -51.85 0.26 -51.79
C TRP A 87 -53.24 0.05 -51.21
N ASP A 88 -53.31 -0.57 -50.04
CA ASP A 88 -54.55 -0.60 -49.27
C ASP A 88 -54.94 0.82 -48.86
N LYS A 89 -56.24 1.13 -48.89
CA LYS A 89 -56.72 2.47 -48.57
C LYS A 89 -56.35 2.87 -47.14
N ASP A 90 -56.41 1.93 -46.20
CA ASP A 90 -56.09 2.15 -44.80
C ASP A 90 -54.68 1.63 -44.51
N GLN A 91 -53.78 2.54 -44.14
CA GLN A 91 -52.39 2.26 -43.79
C GLN A 91 -52.20 2.49 -42.29
N ARG A 92 -51.46 1.60 -41.63
CA ARG A 92 -51.13 1.73 -40.20
C ARG A 92 -49.62 1.84 -40.01
N VAL A 93 -49.21 2.74 -39.12
CA VAL A 93 -47.80 2.93 -38.76
C VAL A 93 -47.66 2.82 -37.23
N SER A 94 -46.77 1.94 -36.79
CA SER A 94 -46.45 1.80 -35.37
C SER A 94 -45.16 2.52 -35.02
N LEU A 95 -45.21 3.39 -34.01
CA LEU A 95 -44.05 3.90 -33.30
C LEU A 95 -43.93 3.10 -31.99
N ASP A 96 -43.16 2.02 -32.03
CA ASP A 96 -42.99 1.12 -30.87
C ASP A 96 -41.58 1.20 -30.26
N ALA A 97 -40.57 1.57 -31.04
CA ALA A 97 -39.21 1.78 -30.55
C ALA A 97 -39.07 3.15 -29.89
N ARG A 98 -38.47 3.17 -28.70
CA ARG A 98 -38.13 4.40 -27.98
C ARG A 98 -36.79 4.94 -28.48
N ARG A 99 -36.65 6.26 -28.43
CA ARG A 99 -35.40 6.94 -28.76
C ARG A 99 -35.00 7.88 -27.64
N VAL A 100 -33.78 7.74 -27.16
CA VAL A 100 -33.17 8.60 -26.14
C VAL A 100 -31.95 9.30 -26.75
N GLU A 101 -31.88 10.62 -26.63
CA GLU A 101 -30.66 11.38 -26.90
C GLU A 101 -29.77 11.29 -25.66
N ILE A 102 -28.67 10.57 -25.77
CA ILE A 102 -27.68 10.44 -24.69
C ILE A 102 -26.57 11.45 -24.97
N SER A 103 -26.22 12.28 -24.00
CA SER A 103 -25.04 13.14 -24.06
C SER A 103 -24.14 12.94 -22.85
N ALA A 104 -22.85 13.20 -23.03
CA ALA A 104 -21.84 13.01 -22.00
C ALA A 104 -20.92 14.22 -21.87
N GLU A 105 -20.58 14.56 -20.63
CA GLU A 105 -19.55 15.51 -20.25
C GLU A 105 -18.54 14.81 -19.33
N PRO A 106 -17.22 14.93 -19.58
CA PRO A 106 -16.59 15.68 -20.67
C PRO A 106 -16.95 15.17 -22.08
N TYR A 107 -17.03 16.06 -23.07
CA TYR A 107 -17.48 15.71 -24.43
C TYR A 107 -16.62 14.67 -25.16
N ASP A 108 -15.38 14.43 -24.70
CA ASP A 108 -14.49 13.42 -25.25
C ASP A 108 -14.59 12.05 -24.54
N ALA A 109 -15.52 11.89 -23.59
CA ALA A 109 -15.87 10.61 -22.98
C ALA A 109 -16.47 9.64 -24.00
N ASP A 110 -16.10 8.37 -23.87
CA ASP A 110 -16.58 7.27 -24.68
C ASP A 110 -17.93 6.76 -24.15
N ILE A 111 -18.91 6.58 -25.05
CA ILE A 111 -20.24 6.07 -24.73
C ILE A 111 -20.36 4.65 -25.28
N PHE A 112 -20.57 3.70 -24.38
CA PHE A 112 -20.78 2.29 -24.69
C PHE A 112 -22.25 1.93 -24.54
N VAL A 113 -22.75 1.09 -25.45
CA VAL A 113 -24.07 0.47 -25.37
C VAL A 113 -23.88 -1.04 -25.40
N ASP A 114 -24.34 -1.73 -24.35
CA ASP A 114 -24.16 -3.17 -24.16
C ASP A 114 -22.70 -3.63 -24.37
N GLY A 115 -21.75 -2.83 -23.86
CA GLY A 115 -20.31 -3.09 -23.95
C GLY A 115 -19.66 -2.71 -25.29
N ARG A 116 -20.40 -2.20 -26.28
CA ARG A 116 -19.84 -1.74 -27.56
C ARG A 116 -19.71 -0.21 -27.57
N ASN A 117 -18.53 0.30 -27.92
CA ASN A 117 -18.34 1.75 -28.08
C ASN A 117 -19.14 2.24 -29.30
N ILE A 118 -20.06 3.18 -29.09
CA ILE A 118 -20.93 3.74 -30.14
C ILE A 118 -20.43 5.13 -30.57
N GLY A 119 -19.72 5.85 -29.72
CA GLY A 119 -19.21 7.18 -30.03
C GLY A 119 -18.88 8.02 -28.80
N LYS A 120 -18.77 9.33 -29.01
CA LYS A 120 -18.45 10.34 -27.98
C LYS A 120 -19.46 11.48 -28.04
N LYS A 121 -19.44 12.35 -27.03
CA LYS A 121 -20.26 13.59 -26.92
C LYS A 121 -21.77 13.34 -26.86
N ALA A 122 -22.37 12.77 -27.90
CA ALA A 122 -23.79 12.43 -27.94
C ALA A 122 -24.09 11.30 -28.93
N ILE A 123 -25.09 10.47 -28.59
CA ILE A 123 -25.63 9.41 -29.45
C ILE A 123 -27.16 9.40 -29.37
N TYR A 124 -27.80 8.77 -30.35
CA TYR A 124 -29.20 8.39 -30.25
C TYR A 124 -29.31 6.90 -29.95
N LEU A 125 -29.75 6.58 -28.73
CA LEU A 125 -30.06 5.22 -28.34
C LEU A 125 -31.47 4.86 -28.79
N VAL A 126 -31.61 3.80 -29.59
CA VAL A 126 -32.91 3.23 -29.96
C VAL A 126 -33.14 1.98 -29.14
N ILE A 127 -34.32 1.87 -28.52
CA ILE A 127 -34.69 0.75 -27.66
C ILE A 127 -35.95 0.13 -28.26
N GLU A 128 -35.80 -1.04 -28.86
CA GLU A 128 -36.92 -1.78 -29.45
C GLU A 128 -37.97 -2.15 -28.41
N LYS A 129 -39.20 -2.40 -28.86
CA LYS A 129 -40.30 -2.79 -27.99
C LYS A 129 -39.93 -4.04 -27.16
N ASP A 130 -40.23 -3.98 -25.87
CA ASP A 130 -39.96 -5.04 -24.89
C ASP A 130 -38.47 -5.39 -24.75
N ARG A 131 -37.57 -4.45 -25.09
CA ARG A 131 -36.11 -4.58 -24.95
C ARG A 131 -35.54 -3.57 -23.96
N PHE A 132 -34.27 -3.78 -23.62
CA PHE A 132 -33.48 -2.87 -22.80
C PHE A 132 -32.06 -2.77 -23.35
N HIS A 133 -31.39 -1.67 -23.01
CA HIS A 133 -29.99 -1.43 -23.30
C HIS A 133 -29.31 -0.80 -22.10
N THR A 134 -28.07 -1.19 -21.84
CA THR A 134 -27.24 -0.58 -20.80
C THR A 134 -26.25 0.38 -21.47
N VAL A 135 -26.31 1.64 -21.06
CA VAL A 135 -25.34 2.66 -21.44
C VAL A 135 -24.26 2.74 -20.36
N GLU A 136 -23.02 2.84 -20.76
CA GLU A 136 -21.88 3.08 -19.88
C GLU A 136 -21.01 4.19 -20.48
N VAL A 137 -20.71 5.22 -19.70
CA VAL A 137 -19.88 6.36 -20.11
C VAL A 137 -18.54 6.27 -19.40
N LYS A 138 -17.44 6.25 -20.17
CA LYS A 138 -16.08 6.11 -19.65
C LYS A 138 -15.17 7.21 -20.15
N LYS A 139 -14.26 7.62 -19.27
CA LYS A 139 -13.12 8.47 -19.63
C LYS A 139 -11.97 8.16 -18.68
N ALA A 140 -10.76 8.04 -19.20
CA ALA A 140 -9.58 7.82 -18.37
C ALA A 140 -9.46 8.92 -17.30
N GLY A 141 -9.24 8.52 -16.05
CA GLY A 141 -9.18 9.41 -14.89
C GLY A 141 -10.53 9.77 -14.26
N PHE A 142 -11.65 9.32 -14.82
CA PHE A 142 -12.99 9.52 -14.27
C PHE A 142 -13.62 8.19 -13.86
N ALA A 143 -14.42 8.21 -12.79
CA ALA A 143 -15.25 7.06 -12.43
C ALA A 143 -16.34 6.87 -13.49
N PRO A 144 -16.54 5.65 -14.01
CA PRO A 144 -17.54 5.41 -15.04
C PRO A 144 -18.96 5.52 -14.49
N LEU A 145 -19.89 5.98 -15.32
CA LEU A 145 -21.32 5.97 -15.01
C LEU A 145 -22.04 4.98 -15.91
N SER A 146 -23.01 4.25 -15.36
CA SER A 146 -23.83 3.31 -16.12
C SER A 146 -25.31 3.42 -15.76
N LYS A 147 -26.18 3.28 -16.77
CA LYS A 147 -27.63 3.27 -16.62
C LYS A 147 -28.28 2.35 -17.65
N THR A 148 -29.28 1.60 -17.22
CA THR A 148 -30.07 0.72 -18.08
C THR A 148 -31.42 1.37 -18.40
N TYR A 149 -31.77 1.37 -19.69
CA TYR A 149 -33.04 1.90 -20.19
C TYR A 149 -33.92 0.76 -20.69
N TYR A 150 -35.21 0.80 -20.36
CA TYR A 150 -36.18 -0.25 -20.68
C TYR A 150 -37.29 0.31 -21.55
N ASN A 151 -37.71 -0.41 -22.59
CA ASN A 151 -38.92 -0.09 -23.35
C ASN A 151 -39.97 -1.17 -23.12
N SER A 152 -40.52 -1.22 -21.91
CA SER A 152 -41.53 -2.21 -21.51
C SER A 152 -42.59 -1.51 -20.65
N PRO A 153 -43.88 -1.88 -20.76
CA PRO A 153 -44.98 -1.20 -20.05
C PRO A 153 -44.85 -1.26 -18.52
N ASP A 154 -44.19 -2.29 -17.98
CA ASP A 154 -44.04 -2.52 -16.54
C ASP A 154 -42.78 -1.86 -15.95
N ARG A 155 -42.08 -1.02 -16.73
CA ARG A 155 -40.85 -0.33 -16.33
C ARG A 155 -40.98 1.17 -16.52
N GLU A 156 -40.07 1.90 -15.89
CA GLU A 156 -39.98 3.35 -16.08
C GLU A 156 -39.75 3.68 -17.56
N THR A 157 -40.55 4.61 -18.08
CA THR A 157 -40.42 5.04 -19.47
C THR A 157 -39.10 5.81 -19.66
N PRO A 158 -38.28 5.49 -20.68
CA PRO A 158 -37.04 6.19 -20.92
C PRO A 158 -37.27 7.69 -21.16
N PRO A 159 -36.39 8.57 -20.65
CA PRO A 159 -36.48 9.99 -20.94
C PRO A 159 -36.20 10.25 -22.43
N ILE A 160 -36.58 11.44 -22.93
CA ILE A 160 -36.26 11.83 -24.31
C ILE A 160 -34.78 12.18 -24.45
N LYS A 161 -34.20 12.79 -23.40
CA LYS A 161 -32.79 13.14 -23.30
C LYS A 161 -32.26 12.68 -21.95
N ASP A 162 -31.04 12.19 -21.91
CA ASP A 162 -30.32 11.90 -20.68
C ASP A 162 -28.89 12.40 -20.78
N TYR A 163 -28.39 12.98 -19.69
CA TYR A 163 -27.09 13.64 -19.64
C TYR A 163 -26.22 13.00 -18.56
N PHE A 164 -25.07 12.50 -18.97
CA PHE A 164 -24.06 11.91 -18.09
C PHE A 164 -22.96 12.93 -17.84
N GLU A 165 -22.73 13.27 -16.58
CA GLU A 165 -21.66 14.17 -16.18
C GLU A 165 -20.68 13.42 -15.29
N LEU A 166 -19.49 13.13 -15.81
CA LEU A 166 -18.42 12.48 -15.05
C LEU A 166 -17.75 13.52 -14.14
N LYS A 167 -18.12 13.54 -12.86
CA LYS A 167 -17.56 14.45 -11.85
C LYS A 167 -16.48 13.81 -10.99
N ASP A 168 -16.66 12.54 -10.71
CA ASP A 168 -15.80 11.79 -9.82
C ASP A 168 -14.57 11.30 -10.56
N ARG A 169 -13.42 11.40 -9.90
CA ARG A 169 -12.15 10.90 -10.44
C ARG A 169 -11.97 9.44 -10.06
N GLN A 170 -11.18 8.72 -10.85
CA GLN A 170 -10.81 7.34 -10.55
C GLN A 170 -9.31 7.15 -10.76
N VAL A 171 -8.65 6.61 -9.75
CA VAL A 171 -7.23 6.26 -9.76
C VAL A 171 -7.10 4.74 -9.83
N ARG A 172 -6.45 4.23 -10.87
CA ARG A 172 -6.05 2.83 -10.92
C ARG A 172 -4.85 2.61 -10.00
N LEU A 173 -5.06 1.98 -8.85
CA LEU A 173 -4.01 1.64 -7.91
C LEU A 173 -3.40 0.28 -8.29
N GLU A 174 -2.12 0.27 -8.63
CA GLU A 174 -1.34 -0.93 -8.91
C GLU A 174 -0.52 -1.29 -7.67
N VAL A 175 -0.79 -2.46 -7.11
CA VAL A 175 -0.24 -2.89 -5.81
C VAL A 175 0.86 -3.93 -6.03
N LEU A 176 2.03 -3.66 -5.48
CA LEU A 176 3.19 -4.55 -5.56
C LEU A 176 3.80 -4.73 -4.17
N PRO A 177 3.80 -5.95 -3.59
CA PRO A 177 3.25 -7.21 -4.12
C PRO A 177 1.71 -7.24 -4.23
N ALA A 178 1.19 -7.96 -5.23
CA ALA A 178 -0.23 -7.93 -5.63
C ALA A 178 -1.23 -8.53 -4.61
N ASP A 179 -0.77 -9.05 -3.47
CA ASP A 179 -1.61 -9.58 -2.41
C ASP A 179 -1.75 -8.64 -1.20
N GLY A 180 -1.17 -7.42 -1.28
CA GLY A 180 -1.39 -6.36 -0.30
C GLY A 180 -2.87 -6.00 -0.17
N VAL A 181 -3.32 -5.76 1.06
CA VAL A 181 -4.70 -5.36 1.38
C VAL A 181 -4.83 -3.85 1.24
N VAL A 182 -5.80 -3.41 0.44
CA VAL A 182 -6.08 -2.00 0.20
C VAL A 182 -7.24 -1.54 1.08
N THR A 183 -7.11 -0.38 1.69
CA THR A 183 -8.23 0.34 2.30
C THR A 183 -8.36 1.74 1.73
N ALA A 184 -9.58 2.24 1.61
CA ALA A 184 -9.90 3.61 1.24
C ALA A 184 -10.73 4.23 2.38
N ASN A 185 -10.22 5.31 2.99
CA ASN A 185 -10.80 5.93 4.19
C ASN A 185 -11.08 4.91 5.31
N GLY A 186 -10.17 3.93 5.48
CA GLY A 186 -10.29 2.86 6.47
C GLY A 186 -11.24 1.71 6.10
N VAL A 187 -11.94 1.79 4.97
CA VAL A 187 -12.81 0.71 4.47
C VAL A 187 -12.02 -0.23 3.59
N SER A 188 -12.05 -1.53 3.89
CA SER A 188 -11.34 -2.55 3.09
C SER A 188 -11.93 -2.66 1.68
N MET A 189 -11.06 -2.58 0.68
CA MET A 189 -11.40 -2.70 -0.74
C MET A 189 -11.05 -4.07 -1.31
N GLY A 190 -10.30 -4.87 -0.56
CA GLY A 190 -9.81 -6.19 -0.99
C GLY A 190 -8.29 -6.24 -1.12
N ARG A 191 -7.80 -7.22 -1.87
CA ARG A 191 -6.36 -7.43 -2.12
C ARG A 191 -5.99 -7.07 -3.55
N GLY A 192 -4.75 -6.60 -3.73
CA GLY A 192 -4.18 -6.31 -5.03
C GLY A 192 -4.73 -5.03 -5.66
N ASN A 193 -4.68 -4.96 -6.99
CA ASN A 193 -5.02 -3.75 -7.75
C ASN A 193 -6.47 -3.34 -7.53
N GLN A 194 -6.72 -2.05 -7.34
CA GLN A 194 -8.05 -1.48 -7.09
C GLN A 194 -8.28 -0.23 -7.94
N ASP A 195 -9.55 0.06 -8.22
CA ASP A 195 -9.98 1.32 -8.81
C ASP A 195 -10.51 2.22 -7.68
N ILE A 196 -9.76 3.27 -7.34
CA ILE A 196 -10.07 4.16 -6.23
C ILE A 196 -10.90 5.33 -6.76
N ASN A 197 -12.17 5.39 -6.38
CA ASN A 197 -13.04 6.52 -6.71
C ASN A 197 -12.78 7.68 -5.74
N VAL A 198 -12.64 8.88 -6.29
CA VAL A 198 -12.40 10.13 -5.55
C VAL A 198 -13.51 11.12 -5.91
N PRO A 199 -14.56 11.24 -5.07
CA PRO A 199 -15.70 12.11 -5.35
C PRO A 199 -15.32 13.58 -5.51
N LEU A 200 -16.06 14.32 -6.34
CA LEU A 200 -15.84 15.75 -6.52
C LEU A 200 -15.95 16.51 -5.19
N GLY A 201 -14.95 17.31 -4.87
CA GLY A 201 -14.86 18.10 -3.64
C GLY A 201 -14.25 17.34 -2.45
N GLU A 202 -13.92 16.06 -2.61
CA GLU A 202 -13.44 15.20 -1.52
C GLU A 202 -11.97 14.76 -1.67
N CYS A 203 -11.42 14.23 -0.59
CA CYS A 203 -10.13 13.54 -0.58
C CYS A 203 -10.30 12.13 -0.04
N VAL A 204 -9.57 11.18 -0.60
CA VAL A 204 -9.56 9.77 -0.19
C VAL A 204 -8.15 9.40 0.25
N THR A 205 -8.03 8.91 1.48
CA THR A 205 -6.81 8.31 2.02
C THR A 205 -6.80 6.82 1.68
N VAL A 206 -5.80 6.40 0.91
CA VAL A 206 -5.57 5.02 0.54
C VAL A 206 -4.41 4.49 1.35
N THR A 207 -4.61 3.36 2.02
CA THR A 207 -3.54 2.58 2.64
C THR A 207 -3.41 1.21 1.99
N VAL A 208 -2.18 0.72 1.90
CA VAL A 208 -1.88 -0.63 1.44
C VAL A 208 -1.01 -1.31 2.48
N ASN A 209 -1.52 -2.41 3.02
CA ASN A 209 -0.91 -3.14 4.11
C ASN A 209 -0.58 -4.58 3.70
N LYS A 210 0.58 -5.08 4.12
CA LYS A 210 0.99 -6.48 3.95
C LYS A 210 1.95 -6.87 5.07
N ASP A 211 1.74 -8.03 5.68
CA ASP A 211 2.62 -8.55 6.72
C ASP A 211 4.08 -8.62 6.25
N GLY A 212 4.99 -8.14 7.09
CA GLY A 212 6.42 -8.07 6.80
C GLY A 212 6.85 -6.86 5.96
N TYR A 213 5.93 -5.97 5.60
CA TYR A 213 6.21 -4.75 4.84
C TYR A 213 5.81 -3.50 5.61
N VAL A 214 6.50 -2.40 5.32
CA VAL A 214 6.07 -1.08 5.78
C VAL A 214 4.83 -0.67 4.99
N GLU A 215 3.81 -0.16 5.70
CA GLU A 215 2.57 0.31 5.08
C GLU A 215 2.80 1.47 4.10
N TYR A 216 2.14 1.40 2.94
CA TYR A 216 2.05 2.50 2.01
C TYR A 216 0.80 3.32 2.30
N THR A 217 0.93 4.65 2.36
CA THR A 217 -0.20 5.57 2.57
C THR A 217 -0.13 6.72 1.57
N LYS A 218 -1.26 7.03 0.92
CA LYS A 218 -1.38 8.15 -0.04
C LYS A 218 -2.74 8.81 0.08
N VAL A 219 -2.80 10.11 -0.19
CA VAL A 219 -4.07 10.86 -0.27
C VAL A 219 -4.26 11.35 -1.70
N PHE A 220 -5.45 11.13 -2.25
CA PHE A 220 -5.89 11.67 -3.53
C PHE A 220 -7.03 12.67 -3.29
N CYS A 221 -6.96 13.85 -3.90
CA CYS A 221 -7.98 14.89 -3.74
C CYS A 221 -8.57 15.30 -5.08
N ASN A 222 -9.90 15.34 -5.20
CA ASN A 222 -10.59 15.84 -6.39
C ASN A 222 -11.17 17.23 -6.10
N LYS A 223 -10.27 18.20 -5.91
CA LYS A 223 -10.62 19.60 -5.63
C LYS A 223 -9.92 20.52 -6.64
N PRO A 224 -10.48 20.71 -7.84
CA PRO A 224 -9.81 21.41 -8.93
C PRO A 224 -9.35 22.83 -8.61
N ASP A 225 -10.02 23.50 -7.67
CA ASP A 225 -9.70 24.88 -7.27
C ASP A 225 -8.48 24.97 -6.33
N THR A 226 -8.13 23.89 -5.63
CA THR A 226 -7.12 23.91 -4.55
C THR A 226 -6.02 22.87 -4.69
N ASP A 227 -6.28 21.75 -5.35
CA ASP A 227 -5.41 20.60 -5.39
C ASP A 227 -5.13 20.15 -6.84
N PRO A 228 -3.94 19.60 -7.12
CA PRO A 228 -3.67 19.00 -8.42
C PRO A 228 -4.61 17.82 -8.69
N GLU A 229 -4.94 17.62 -9.97
CA GLU A 229 -5.76 16.50 -10.40
C GLU A 229 -5.15 15.15 -9.97
N PRO A 230 -5.95 14.21 -9.42
CA PRO A 230 -5.47 12.86 -9.11
C PRO A 230 -4.88 12.17 -10.36
N PRO A 231 -3.80 11.39 -10.20
CA PRO A 231 -3.25 10.66 -11.32
C PRO A 231 -4.22 9.58 -11.81
N THR A 232 -4.17 9.25 -13.10
CA THR A 232 -5.00 8.14 -13.64
C THR A 232 -4.52 6.76 -13.16
N ARG A 233 -3.24 6.66 -12.81
CA ARG A 233 -2.57 5.45 -12.28
C ARG A 233 -1.63 5.85 -11.15
N GLU A 234 -1.62 5.05 -10.08
CA GLU A 234 -0.64 5.14 -8.99
C GLU A 234 -0.10 3.75 -8.71
N GLN A 235 1.20 3.64 -8.43
CA GLN A 235 1.82 2.39 -7.99
C GLN A 235 2.11 2.43 -6.49
N ALA A 236 1.44 1.57 -5.72
CA ALA A 236 1.75 1.31 -4.32
C ALA A 236 2.81 0.20 -4.23
N LEU A 237 4.07 0.61 -4.20
CA LEU A 237 5.22 -0.29 -4.06
C LEU A 237 5.61 -0.45 -2.59
N LEU A 238 5.31 -1.62 -2.02
CA LEU A 238 5.76 -2.03 -0.70
C LEU A 238 7.20 -2.57 -0.80
N ALA A 239 8.18 -1.68 -0.80
CA ALA A 239 9.60 -2.04 -0.97
C ALA A 239 10.33 -2.29 0.35
N ASP A 240 9.96 -1.56 1.40
CA ASP A 240 10.62 -1.62 2.70
C ASP A 240 10.01 -2.73 3.56
N ARG A 241 10.88 -3.46 4.27
CA ARG A 241 10.46 -4.53 5.18
C ARG A 241 10.23 -4.02 6.59
N LEU A 242 9.31 -4.68 7.28
CA LEU A 242 9.01 -4.44 8.68
C LEU A 242 9.21 -5.74 9.46
N VAL A 243 10.13 -5.72 10.42
CA VAL A 243 10.45 -6.86 11.30
C VAL A 243 10.00 -6.52 12.71
N LYS A 244 9.13 -7.33 13.29
CA LYS A 244 8.72 -7.20 14.69
C LYS A 244 9.74 -7.88 15.59
N ILE A 245 10.60 -7.11 16.23
CA ILE A 245 11.61 -7.63 17.15
C ILE A 245 11.02 -7.71 18.55
N THR A 246 11.23 -8.84 19.21
CA THR A 246 10.93 -9.04 20.64
C THR A 246 12.10 -9.75 21.31
N THR A 247 12.33 -9.50 22.59
CA THR A 247 13.49 -10.02 23.31
C THR A 247 13.11 -10.78 24.56
N ASN A 248 13.94 -11.75 24.93
CA ASN A 248 13.97 -12.37 26.24
C ASN A 248 15.40 -12.28 26.79
N PRO A 249 15.65 -11.51 27.85
CA PRO A 249 14.69 -10.80 28.70
C PRO A 249 13.87 -9.70 28.02
N ALA A 250 12.65 -9.46 28.51
CA ALA A 250 11.74 -8.46 27.99
C ALA A 250 12.12 -7.01 28.35
N ASP A 251 13.14 -6.81 29.18
CA ASP A 251 13.70 -5.50 29.54
C ASP A 251 15.06 -5.24 28.89
N ALA A 252 15.45 -6.05 27.91
CA ALA A 252 16.68 -5.83 27.15
C ALA A 252 16.59 -4.57 26.27
N ILE A 253 17.70 -3.84 26.18
CA ILE A 253 17.84 -2.62 25.40
C ILE A 253 18.12 -2.99 23.94
N ILE A 254 17.37 -2.41 23.00
CA ILE A 254 17.56 -2.59 21.56
C ILE A 254 18.18 -1.30 20.99
N GLU A 255 19.32 -1.44 20.31
CA GLU A 255 20.05 -0.34 19.69
C GLU A 255 20.22 -0.51 18.18
N ILE A 256 20.17 0.64 17.48
CA ILE A 256 20.49 0.75 16.06
C ILE A 256 21.41 1.97 15.88
N GLY A 257 22.56 1.76 15.26
CA GLY A 257 23.54 2.84 15.05
C GLY A 257 24.02 3.49 16.36
N GLY A 258 24.10 2.72 17.46
CA GLY A 258 24.52 3.19 18.78
C GLY A 258 23.48 4.05 19.53
N LYS A 259 22.23 4.09 19.05
CA LYS A 259 21.12 4.74 19.75
C LYS A 259 20.10 3.70 20.21
N THR A 260 19.64 3.83 21.44
CA THR A 260 18.51 3.06 21.95
C THR A 260 17.23 3.43 21.18
N VAL A 261 16.59 2.42 20.60
CA VAL A 261 15.33 2.57 19.84
C VAL A 261 14.15 1.88 20.51
N GLY A 262 14.40 0.97 21.45
CA GLY A 262 13.36 0.26 22.17
C GLY A 262 13.90 -0.53 23.37
N THR A 263 12.96 -1.05 24.15
CA THR A 263 13.22 -1.95 25.28
C THR A 263 12.23 -3.11 25.17
N GLY A 264 12.73 -4.35 25.13
CA GLY A 264 11.89 -5.54 25.00
C GLY A 264 11.31 -5.82 23.62
N SER A 265 10.96 -4.76 22.88
CA SER A 265 10.36 -4.86 21.55
C SER A 265 10.65 -3.64 20.69
N TYR A 266 10.66 -3.84 19.37
CA TYR A 266 10.83 -2.77 18.39
C TYR A 266 10.33 -3.20 17.00
N ASP A 267 9.60 -2.32 16.30
CA ASP A 267 9.21 -2.52 14.91
C ASP A 267 10.32 -1.98 13.98
N LEU A 268 11.22 -2.87 13.56
CA LEU A 268 12.38 -2.53 12.73
C LEU A 268 11.98 -2.33 11.26
N LYS A 269 12.22 -1.13 10.74
CA LYS A 269 12.20 -0.86 9.30
C LYS A 269 13.53 -1.24 8.65
N VAL A 270 13.50 -2.09 7.63
CA VAL A 270 14.66 -2.43 6.79
C VAL A 270 14.42 -1.90 5.37
N PRO A 271 15.13 -0.84 4.95
CA PRO A 271 14.88 -0.19 3.66
C PRO A 271 15.25 -1.11 2.49
N SER A 272 14.54 -0.95 1.37
CA SER A 272 14.84 -1.67 0.12
C SER A 272 16.29 -1.50 -0.32
N ASN A 273 16.91 -2.60 -0.75
CA ASN A 273 18.33 -2.72 -1.09
C ASN A 273 19.30 -2.34 0.04
N GLY A 274 18.82 -2.24 1.28
CA GLY A 274 19.60 -1.85 2.46
C GLY A 274 19.79 -2.97 3.47
N SER A 275 20.50 -2.62 4.54
CA SER A 275 20.66 -3.49 5.71
C SER A 275 20.67 -2.67 7.00
N VAL A 276 20.30 -3.29 8.11
CA VAL A 276 20.32 -2.67 9.44
C VAL A 276 20.94 -3.64 10.44
N GLU A 277 21.96 -3.18 11.17
CA GLU A 277 22.53 -3.88 12.32
C GLU A 277 21.71 -3.55 13.58
N VAL A 278 21.20 -4.58 14.24
CA VAL A 278 20.54 -4.47 15.53
C VAL A 278 21.45 -5.07 16.60
N ARG A 279 21.62 -4.33 17.69
CA ARG A 279 22.30 -4.81 18.90
C ARG A 279 21.30 -4.88 20.03
N VAL A 280 21.33 -5.98 20.79
CA VAL A 280 20.49 -6.18 21.97
C VAL A 280 21.39 -6.41 23.17
N MET A 281 21.15 -5.65 24.24
CA MET A 281 22.02 -5.62 25.43
C MET A 281 21.20 -5.70 26.71
N LYS A 282 21.71 -6.46 27.67
CA LYS A 282 21.16 -6.56 29.01
C LYS A 282 22.26 -7.02 29.96
N ASP A 283 22.37 -6.39 31.13
CA ASP A 283 23.31 -6.80 32.17
C ASP A 283 23.10 -8.26 32.57
N GLY A 284 24.20 -9.01 32.65
CA GLY A 284 24.17 -10.44 32.94
C GLY A 284 23.85 -11.34 31.75
N TYR A 285 23.75 -10.77 30.54
CA TYR A 285 23.54 -11.50 29.31
C TYR A 285 24.60 -11.13 28.26
N VAL A 286 24.90 -12.09 27.39
CA VAL A 286 25.81 -11.90 26.25
C VAL A 286 25.16 -10.94 25.25
N ARG A 287 25.94 -9.94 24.76
CA ARG A 287 25.41 -8.97 23.78
C ARG A 287 25.07 -9.70 22.49
N TYR A 288 23.86 -9.48 21.99
CA TYR A 288 23.41 -10.05 20.73
C TYR A 288 23.57 -9.01 19.61
N THR A 289 24.07 -9.44 18.45
CA THR A 289 24.17 -8.58 17.26
C THR A 289 23.68 -9.36 16.04
N LYS A 290 22.77 -8.76 15.26
CA LYS A 290 22.25 -9.35 14.02
C LYS A 290 22.08 -8.29 12.95
N ASN A 291 22.46 -8.63 11.72
CA ASN A 291 22.20 -7.83 10.54
C ASN A 291 20.96 -8.36 9.80
N TYR A 292 20.05 -7.46 9.46
CA TYR A 292 18.90 -7.74 8.60
C TYR A 292 19.15 -7.14 7.23
N TYR A 293 18.90 -7.91 6.17
CA TYR A 293 19.21 -7.53 4.79
C TYR A 293 17.93 -7.55 3.95
N ASN A 294 17.61 -6.45 3.26
CA ASN A 294 16.51 -6.41 2.30
C ASN A 294 17.09 -6.29 0.88
N GLN A 295 17.80 -7.33 0.45
CA GLN A 295 18.52 -7.40 -0.82
C GLN A 295 18.20 -8.72 -1.52
N SER A 296 18.09 -8.71 -2.85
CA SER A 296 17.58 -9.84 -3.64
C SER A 296 18.40 -11.13 -3.54
N ASN A 297 19.67 -11.04 -3.16
CA ASN A 297 20.61 -12.16 -3.02
C ASN A 297 20.87 -12.57 -1.56
N MET A 298 20.15 -11.98 -0.60
CA MET A 298 20.27 -12.26 0.83
C MET A 298 18.99 -12.93 1.34
N GLN A 299 19.07 -13.54 2.52
CA GLN A 299 17.89 -14.05 3.19
C GLN A 299 16.93 -12.91 3.53
N GLU A 300 15.67 -13.06 3.11
CA GLU A 300 14.61 -12.11 3.40
C GLU A 300 14.43 -11.91 4.92
N PRO A 301 14.24 -10.68 5.42
CA PRO A 301 13.99 -10.44 6.83
C PRO A 301 12.69 -11.12 7.27
N PRO A 302 12.67 -11.80 8.43
CA PRO A 302 11.45 -12.43 8.93
C PRO A 302 10.41 -11.37 9.33
N VAL A 303 9.13 -11.71 9.33
CA VAL A 303 8.04 -10.82 9.80
C VAL A 303 8.19 -10.53 11.30
N THR A 304 8.64 -11.52 12.06
CA THR A 304 8.86 -11.44 13.51
C THR A 304 10.18 -12.12 13.84
N ASP A 305 10.96 -11.52 14.73
CA ASP A 305 12.18 -12.09 15.26
C ASP A 305 12.13 -12.08 16.79
N TYR A 306 12.23 -13.26 17.38
CA TYR A 306 12.27 -13.43 18.83
C TYR A 306 13.71 -13.73 19.24
N ILE A 307 14.31 -12.79 19.94
CA ILE A 307 15.72 -12.83 20.34
C ILE A 307 15.79 -13.29 21.80
N GLU A 308 16.20 -14.54 22.00
CA GLU A 308 16.53 -15.07 23.31
C GLU A 308 18.02 -14.84 23.60
N MET A 309 18.31 -14.06 24.64
CA MET A 309 19.67 -13.74 25.04
C MET A 309 20.26 -14.85 25.91
N ALA A 310 21.51 -15.23 25.62
CA ALA A 310 22.24 -16.17 26.46
C ALA A 310 22.71 -15.48 27.75
N VAL A 311 22.58 -16.17 28.88
CA VAL A 311 23.13 -15.70 30.17
C VAL A 311 24.64 -15.64 30.08
N ASP A 312 25.23 -14.59 30.64
CA ASP A 312 26.68 -14.44 30.70
C ASP A 312 27.28 -15.25 31.87
N GLU A 313 28.14 -16.21 31.52
CA GLU A 313 28.82 -17.09 32.48
C GLU A 313 29.81 -16.33 33.37
N ALA A 314 30.52 -15.33 32.85
CA ALA A 314 31.43 -14.49 33.62
C ALA A 314 30.64 -13.71 34.67
N TYR A 315 29.48 -13.18 34.28
CA TYR A 315 28.60 -12.46 35.20
C TYR A 315 28.07 -13.36 36.33
N THR A 316 27.61 -14.58 36.00
CA THR A 316 27.10 -15.54 37.00
C THR A 316 28.20 -16.13 37.89
N SER A 317 29.44 -16.19 37.39
CA SER A 317 30.63 -16.63 38.13
C SER A 317 31.29 -15.54 38.97
N SER A 318 30.72 -14.33 38.98
CA SER A 318 31.24 -13.17 39.69
C SER A 318 30.21 -12.56 40.64
N VAL A 319 30.70 -11.66 41.48
CA VAL A 319 29.91 -10.81 42.36
C VAL A 319 30.31 -9.35 42.16
N SER A 320 29.33 -8.44 42.27
CA SER A 320 29.62 -7.01 42.35
C SER A 320 30.45 -6.75 43.60
N SER A 321 31.50 -5.96 43.51
CA SER A 321 32.37 -5.69 44.65
C SER A 321 32.94 -4.28 44.62
N ASP A 322 32.65 -3.53 45.67
CA ASP A 322 33.26 -2.20 45.91
C ASP A 322 34.74 -2.30 46.29
N LEU A 323 35.25 -3.53 46.50
CA LEU A 323 36.66 -3.80 46.79
C LEU A 323 37.48 -4.07 45.52
N ALA A 324 36.83 -4.23 44.36
CA ALA A 324 37.48 -4.42 43.07
C ALA A 324 38.18 -3.13 42.63
N ASN A 325 39.43 -3.23 42.17
CA ASN A 325 40.21 -2.11 41.62
C ASN A 325 40.44 -0.94 42.59
N VAL A 326 40.20 -1.14 43.89
CA VAL A 326 40.42 -0.14 44.96
C VAL A 326 41.57 -0.59 45.87
N ARG A 327 42.33 0.39 46.37
CA ARG A 327 43.41 0.15 47.34
C ARG A 327 42.84 0.15 48.76
N ILE A 328 42.91 -0.99 49.44
CA ILE A 328 42.42 -1.19 50.80
C ILE A 328 43.60 -1.18 51.76
N THR A 329 43.64 -0.22 52.68
CA THR A 329 44.63 -0.19 53.75
C THR A 329 44.22 -1.14 54.87
N VAL A 330 45.09 -2.08 55.20
CA VAL A 330 44.93 -3.06 56.27
C VAL A 330 45.98 -2.77 57.34
N PRO A 331 45.60 -2.12 58.46
CA PRO A 331 46.46 -2.00 59.63
C PRO A 331 46.82 -3.38 60.18
N VAL A 332 48.06 -3.54 60.66
CA VAL A 332 48.51 -4.76 61.31
C VAL A 332 48.41 -4.59 62.83
N ASN A 333 47.84 -5.59 63.50
CA ASN A 333 47.75 -5.67 64.94
C ASN A 333 49.16 -5.69 65.56
N SER A 334 49.38 -4.91 66.62
CA SER A 334 50.67 -4.80 67.29
C SER A 334 51.18 -6.09 67.93
N GLN A 335 50.33 -7.13 68.04
CA GLN A 335 50.73 -8.45 68.48
C GLN A 335 51.63 -9.20 67.48
N TYR A 336 51.61 -8.83 66.19
CA TYR A 336 52.38 -9.49 65.14
C TYR A 336 53.67 -8.73 64.84
N SER A 337 54.78 -9.46 64.69
CA SER A 337 56.01 -8.89 64.11
C SER A 337 55.83 -8.60 62.62
N PRO A 338 56.64 -7.70 62.01
CA PRO A 338 56.62 -7.48 60.56
C PRO A 338 56.78 -8.76 59.74
N GLU A 339 57.66 -9.68 60.18
CA GLU A 339 57.90 -10.97 59.53
C GLU A 339 56.70 -11.90 59.65
N GLU A 340 56.05 -11.94 60.82
CA GLU A 340 54.85 -12.75 61.04
C GLU A 340 53.67 -12.25 60.21
N ALA A 341 53.43 -10.95 60.21
CA ALA A 341 52.39 -10.31 59.43
C ALA A 341 52.60 -10.54 57.92
N TRP A 342 53.84 -10.38 57.44
CA TRP A 342 54.19 -10.67 56.05
C TRP A 342 53.98 -12.13 55.67
N ARG A 343 54.32 -13.07 56.56
CA ARG A 343 54.11 -14.50 56.35
C ARG A 343 52.62 -14.84 56.31
N ILE A 344 51.80 -14.25 57.18
CA ILE A 344 50.34 -14.42 57.19
C ILE A 344 49.76 -13.88 55.88
N LEU A 345 50.09 -12.64 55.51
CA LEU A 345 49.65 -12.01 54.27
C LEU A 345 50.02 -12.84 53.04
N SER A 346 51.30 -13.21 52.92
CA SER A 346 51.81 -14.00 51.80
C SER A 346 51.12 -15.35 51.73
N SER A 347 50.89 -16.01 52.88
CA SER A 347 50.18 -17.30 52.95
C SER A 347 48.71 -17.22 52.55
N ILE A 348 48.04 -16.09 52.78
CA ILE A 348 46.67 -15.87 52.32
C ILE A 348 46.70 -15.70 50.81
N ILE A 349 47.54 -14.80 50.29
CA ILE A 349 47.64 -14.52 48.85
C ILE A 349 47.99 -15.78 48.05
N THR A 350 48.95 -16.58 48.50
CA THR A 350 49.35 -17.81 47.80
C THR A 350 48.30 -18.93 47.85
N ARG A 351 47.24 -18.79 48.67
CA ARG A 351 46.09 -19.69 48.62
C ARG A 351 45.14 -19.36 47.47
N TYR A 352 45.11 -18.10 47.05
CA TYR A 352 44.26 -17.60 45.96
C TYR A 352 45.04 -17.48 44.64
N PHE A 353 46.36 -17.29 44.69
CA PHE A 353 47.22 -17.06 43.54
C PHE A 353 48.44 -17.98 43.59
N ASP A 354 48.57 -18.85 42.60
CA ASP A 354 49.66 -19.85 42.56
C ASP A 354 51.04 -19.23 42.33
N ILE A 355 51.11 -18.11 41.61
CA ILE A 355 52.37 -17.49 41.17
C ILE A 355 52.47 -16.05 41.67
N LEU A 356 53.55 -15.78 42.39
CA LEU A 356 53.99 -14.44 42.76
C LEU A 356 55.03 -13.95 41.74
N GLU A 357 54.82 -12.77 41.17
CA GLU A 357 55.68 -12.19 40.12
C GLU A 357 56.81 -11.34 40.73
N THR A 358 56.49 -10.51 41.73
CA THR A 358 57.49 -9.77 42.50
C THR A 358 57.15 -9.90 43.97
N VAL A 359 58.17 -10.16 44.80
CA VAL A 359 58.05 -10.21 46.25
C VAL A 359 59.26 -9.50 46.84
N ASP A 360 59.03 -8.44 47.58
CA ASP A 360 60.06 -7.71 48.31
C ASP A 360 59.55 -7.35 49.71
N PHE A 361 60.06 -8.09 50.69
CA PHE A 361 59.75 -7.91 52.10
C PHE A 361 60.15 -6.51 52.60
N ASN A 362 61.30 -5.98 52.15
CA ASN A 362 61.87 -4.76 52.73
C ASN A 362 61.04 -3.52 52.37
N THR A 363 60.43 -3.50 51.18
CA THR A 363 59.55 -2.42 50.73
C THR A 363 58.08 -2.69 51.01
N GLY A 364 57.75 -3.89 51.52
CA GLY A 364 56.38 -4.34 51.70
C GLY A 364 55.62 -4.49 50.38
N TYR A 365 56.34 -4.77 49.28
CA TYR A 365 55.78 -4.86 47.94
C TYR A 365 55.61 -6.31 47.49
N LEU A 366 54.42 -6.65 47.01
CA LEU A 366 54.12 -7.96 46.42
C LEU A 366 53.19 -7.77 45.24
N THR A 367 53.46 -8.42 44.11
CA THR A 367 52.49 -8.54 43.02
C THR A 367 52.38 -9.99 42.58
N THR A 368 51.15 -10.44 42.33
CA THR A 368 50.89 -11.74 41.72
C THR A 368 50.99 -11.63 40.20
N SER A 369 51.25 -12.75 39.52
CA SER A 369 51.00 -12.83 38.09
C SER A 369 49.49 -12.68 37.82
N TRP A 370 49.14 -12.31 36.58
CA TRP A 370 47.75 -12.33 36.13
C TRP A 370 47.20 -13.75 36.11
N GLN A 371 46.06 -13.95 36.77
CA GLN A 371 45.24 -15.16 36.67
C GLN A 371 44.13 -14.89 35.65
N VAL A 372 44.03 -15.76 34.63
CA VAL A 372 43.11 -15.57 33.51
C VAL A 372 42.04 -16.65 33.52
N GLU A 373 40.79 -16.24 33.39
CA GLU A 373 39.64 -17.10 33.17
C GLU A 373 39.02 -16.76 31.81
N ASN A 374 38.81 -17.77 30.98
CA ASN A 374 38.20 -17.59 29.66
C ASN A 374 36.74 -18.02 29.72
N PHE A 375 35.84 -17.12 29.36
CA PHE A 375 34.43 -17.38 29.15
C PHE A 375 34.10 -17.26 27.66
N ALA A 376 32.90 -17.71 27.27
CA ALA A 376 32.46 -17.62 25.88
C ALA A 376 32.35 -16.16 25.38
N SER A 377 31.93 -15.24 26.25
CA SER A 377 31.68 -13.82 25.93
C SER A 377 32.78 -12.87 26.39
N SER A 378 33.69 -13.30 27.26
CA SER A 378 34.74 -12.42 27.79
C SER A 378 35.95 -13.19 28.32
N VAL A 379 37.08 -12.49 28.43
CA VAL A 379 38.27 -12.94 29.16
C VAL A 379 38.40 -12.08 30.40
N ILE A 380 38.41 -12.71 31.57
CA ILE A 380 38.60 -12.03 32.85
C ILE A 380 40.02 -12.27 33.33
N ARG A 381 40.72 -11.20 33.71
CA ARG A 381 42.02 -11.30 34.37
C ARG A 381 42.01 -10.66 35.75
N THR A 382 42.66 -11.30 36.71
CA THR A 382 42.72 -10.84 38.09
C THR A 382 44.14 -10.93 38.63
N ARG A 383 44.58 -9.94 39.42
CA ARG A 383 45.84 -9.97 40.17
C ARG A 383 45.75 -9.17 41.46
N VAL A 384 46.68 -9.40 42.38
CA VAL A 384 46.80 -8.64 43.63
C VAL A 384 48.10 -7.87 43.63
N ILE A 385 48.02 -6.60 44.05
CA ILE A 385 49.18 -5.77 44.35
C ILE A 385 49.11 -5.38 45.83
N VAL A 386 50.16 -5.67 46.57
CA VAL A 386 50.40 -5.15 47.92
C VAL A 386 51.54 -4.15 47.88
N SER A 387 51.38 -3.09 48.65
CA SER A 387 52.44 -2.11 48.92
C SER A 387 52.36 -1.66 50.37
N SER A 388 53.39 -0.98 50.88
CA SER A 388 53.30 -0.32 52.18
C SER A 388 52.14 0.68 52.20
N GLY A 389 51.31 0.60 53.23
CA GLY A 389 50.14 1.46 53.46
C GLY A 389 50.18 2.24 54.77
N GLY A 390 51.29 2.14 55.52
CA GLY A 390 51.48 2.75 56.83
C GLY A 390 52.49 3.90 56.82
N ASN A 391 52.63 4.55 57.99
CA ASN A 391 53.67 5.54 58.27
C ASN A 391 54.79 4.89 59.11
N SER A 392 55.85 5.62 59.45
CA SER A 392 56.99 5.10 60.23
C SER A 392 56.61 4.39 61.54
N ASP A 393 55.45 4.72 62.10
CA ASP A 393 55.05 4.32 63.45
C ASP A 393 53.96 3.24 63.46
N GLN A 394 53.42 2.86 62.30
CA GLN A 394 52.34 1.88 62.20
C GLN A 394 52.50 1.01 60.96
N LEU A 395 52.69 -0.30 61.18
CA LEU A 395 52.72 -1.28 60.09
C LEU A 395 51.31 -1.43 59.50
N ALA A 396 51.18 -1.16 58.21
CA ALA A 396 49.95 -1.38 57.45
C ALA A 396 50.28 -1.74 56.00
N TYR A 397 49.45 -2.58 55.39
CA TYR A 397 49.57 -2.97 54.00
C TYR A 397 48.42 -2.39 53.17
N ALA A 398 48.74 -1.79 52.04
CA ALA A 398 47.78 -1.37 51.03
C ALA A 398 47.60 -2.50 50.00
N VAL A 399 46.47 -3.19 50.05
CA VAL A 399 46.13 -4.33 49.18
C VAL A 399 45.15 -3.87 48.11
N LYS A 400 45.47 -4.11 46.83
CA LYS A 400 44.60 -3.83 45.68
C LYS A 400 44.34 -5.12 44.91
N LEU A 401 43.10 -5.59 44.89
CA LEU A 401 42.64 -6.67 44.02
C LEU A 401 42.19 -6.06 42.69
N ILE A 402 42.96 -6.29 41.64
CA ILE A 402 42.68 -5.77 40.29
C ILE A 402 41.88 -6.82 39.53
N SER A 403 40.75 -6.41 38.97
CA SER A 403 39.85 -7.24 38.17
C SER A 403 39.53 -6.52 36.87
N GLN A 404 39.82 -7.16 35.75
CA GLN A 404 39.64 -6.58 34.42
C GLN A 404 38.95 -7.54 33.47
N GLU A 405 38.16 -6.99 32.56
CA GLU A 405 37.40 -7.70 31.54
C GLU A 405 37.84 -7.26 30.16
N ALA A 406 38.01 -8.23 29.25
CA ALA A 406 38.05 -8.01 27.83
C ALA A 406 36.85 -8.72 27.19
N TYR A 407 35.90 -7.95 26.68
CA TYR A 407 34.72 -8.49 26.01
C TYR A 407 35.08 -9.08 24.64
N LEU A 408 34.53 -10.24 24.31
CA LEU A 408 34.73 -10.92 23.03
C LEU A 408 33.54 -10.66 22.10
N ASP A 409 33.79 -9.96 20.99
CA ASP A 409 32.81 -9.70 19.93
C ASP A 409 32.87 -10.74 18.79
N GLY A 410 33.56 -11.86 19.02
CA GLY A 410 33.76 -12.94 18.06
C GLY A 410 34.78 -12.65 16.96
N ARG A 411 35.46 -11.49 16.98
CA ARG A 411 36.38 -11.10 15.89
C ARG A 411 37.86 -11.35 16.17
N ASN A 412 38.28 -11.47 17.44
CA ASN A 412 39.70 -11.64 17.79
C ASN A 412 39.90 -12.54 19.02
N GLN A 413 41.02 -13.28 19.03
CA GLN A 413 41.56 -13.85 20.26
C GLN A 413 42.16 -12.74 21.12
N VAL A 414 41.90 -12.79 22.42
CA VAL A 414 42.48 -11.90 23.41
C VAL A 414 43.48 -12.70 24.22
N THR A 415 44.70 -12.18 24.32
CA THR A 415 45.72 -12.76 25.22
C THR A 415 45.89 -11.88 26.45
N VAL A 416 46.42 -12.45 27.54
CA VAL A 416 46.67 -11.69 28.79
C VAL A 416 47.60 -10.49 28.60
N LYS A 417 48.35 -10.42 27.50
CA LYS A 417 49.32 -9.36 27.20
C LYS A 417 48.70 -8.21 26.41
N ASP A 418 47.47 -8.35 25.93
CA ASP A 418 46.78 -7.36 25.12
C ASP A 418 46.16 -6.30 26.05
N ASP A 419 47.00 -5.57 26.79
CA ASP A 419 46.58 -4.62 27.83
C ASP A 419 45.55 -3.59 27.32
N GLU A 420 45.62 -3.22 26.05
CA GLU A 420 44.70 -2.28 25.40
C GLU A 420 43.27 -2.78 25.26
N LYS A 421 43.03 -4.09 25.43
CA LYS A 421 41.70 -4.72 25.30
C LYS A 421 41.01 -4.94 26.65
N PHE A 422 41.73 -4.74 27.75
CA PHE A 422 41.20 -4.97 29.10
C PHE A 422 40.79 -3.66 29.76
N GLU A 423 39.57 -3.64 30.28
CA GLU A 423 39.02 -2.53 31.05
C GLU A 423 38.75 -2.97 32.49
N ASP A 424 38.79 -2.00 33.43
CA ASP A 424 38.50 -2.29 34.84
C ASP A 424 37.07 -2.79 35.01
N TRP A 425 36.93 -3.97 35.60
CA TRP A 425 35.66 -4.62 35.84
C TRP A 425 35.21 -4.40 37.29
N SER A 426 33.99 -3.90 37.49
CA SER A 426 33.41 -3.61 38.81
C SER A 426 33.01 -4.87 39.60
N ARG A 427 33.45 -6.05 39.13
CA ARG A 427 33.10 -7.35 39.68
C ARG A 427 34.37 -8.15 39.92
N ILE A 428 34.28 -9.10 40.85
CA ILE A 428 35.33 -10.08 41.11
C ILE A 428 34.75 -11.48 40.91
N LEU A 429 35.56 -12.39 40.38
CA LEU A 429 35.18 -13.80 40.33
C LEU A 429 34.97 -14.31 41.75
N LYS A 430 33.92 -15.11 41.97
CA LYS A 430 33.53 -15.63 43.29
C LYS A 430 34.68 -16.32 44.04
N LYS A 431 35.61 -16.95 43.30
CA LYS A 431 36.81 -17.57 43.87
C LYS A 431 37.73 -16.60 44.61
N TYR A 432 37.64 -15.30 44.37
CA TYR A 432 38.44 -14.25 45.04
C TYR A 432 37.66 -13.42 46.06
N GLU A 433 36.35 -13.68 46.24
CA GLU A 433 35.45 -12.83 47.02
C GLU A 433 35.87 -12.65 48.48
N GLY A 434 36.49 -13.68 49.08
CA GLY A 434 36.91 -13.68 50.48
C GLY A 434 38.35 -13.20 50.73
N LEU A 435 39.13 -12.90 49.69
CA LEU A 435 40.57 -12.61 49.84
C LEU A 435 40.82 -11.44 50.80
N ILE A 436 40.19 -10.30 50.54
CA ILE A 436 40.44 -9.06 51.29
C ILE A 436 39.93 -9.18 52.73
N GLN A 437 38.77 -9.80 52.92
CA GLN A 437 38.18 -10.04 54.23
C GLN A 437 39.04 -11.00 55.05
N GLU A 438 39.62 -12.04 54.43
CA GLU A 438 40.55 -12.93 55.12
C GLU A 438 41.82 -12.18 55.55
N ILE A 439 42.38 -11.33 54.68
CA ILE A 439 43.53 -10.50 55.03
C ILE A 439 43.21 -9.57 56.22
N GLN A 440 42.07 -8.87 56.17
CA GLN A 440 41.62 -8.00 57.26
C GLN A 440 41.43 -8.79 58.56
N ALA A 441 40.69 -9.90 58.51
CA ALA A 441 40.36 -10.71 59.69
C ALA A 441 41.57 -11.38 60.35
N ARG A 442 42.67 -11.61 59.60
CA ARG A 442 43.87 -12.26 60.15
C ARG A 442 44.98 -11.28 60.56
N LEU A 443 44.99 -10.06 60.02
CA LEU A 443 46.02 -9.07 60.31
C LEU A 443 45.56 -7.96 61.26
N GLN A 444 44.28 -7.60 61.27
CA GLN A 444 43.68 -6.70 62.28
C GLN A 444 43.37 -7.48 63.55
#